data_AF-A0A924S6Z6-F1
#
_entry.id   AF-A0A924S6Z6-F1
#
_cell.length_a   1.000
_cell.length_b   1.000
_cell.length_c   1.000
_cell.angle_alpha   90.00
_cell.angle_beta   90.00
_cell.angle_gamma   90.00
#
_symmetry.space_group_name_H-M   'P 1'
#
loop_
_entity.id
_entity.type
_entity.pdbx_description
1 polymer ?
#
loop_
_entity_poly.entity_id
_entity_poly.type
_entity_poly.pdbx_seq_one_letter_code
_entity_poly.pdbx_strand_id
1 'polypeptide(L)' 'MPELPEVETVRRGLEPVLSGARLSRVRANRPDLRFP' A
#
# COMPACT_ATOMS: atom_id res chain seq x y z
N MET A 1 12.93 7.94 -3.60
CA MET A 1 11.68 7.36 -4.14
C MET A 1 12.06 6.03 -4.75
N PRO A 2 11.34 4.93 -4.46
CA PRO A 2 11.69 3.64 -5.05
C PRO A 2 11.54 3.68 -6.57
N GLU A 3 12.32 2.87 -7.26
CA GLU A 3 12.24 2.68 -8.70
C GLU A 3 11.08 1.74 -9.07
N LEU A 4 10.64 1.79 -10.32
CA LEU A 4 9.52 0.97 -10.81
C LEU A 4 9.70 -0.54 -10.54
N PRO A 5 10.89 -1.16 -10.72
CA PRO A 5 11.06 -2.58 -10.41
C PRO A 5 10.83 -2.93 -8.93
N GLU A 6 11.23 -2.03 -8.03
CA GLU A 6 11.04 -2.20 -6.58
C GLU A 6 9.56 -2.09 -6.22
N VAL A 7 8.86 -1.12 -6.83
CA VAL A 7 7.41 -0.93 -6.65
C VAL A 7 6.63 -2.17 -7.10
N GLU A 8 6.97 -2.75 -8.25
CA GLU A 8 6.27 -3.94 -8.77
C GLU A 8 6.49 -5.17 -7.89
N THR A 9 7.68 -5.32 -7.32
CA THR A 9 7.99 -6.40 -6.37
C THR A 9 7.09 -6.30 -5.14
N VAL A 10 6.96 -5.09 -4.55
CA VAL A 10 6.07 -4.87 -3.40
C VAL A 10 4.60 -5.06 -3.80
N ARG A 11 4.18 -4.55 -4.97
CA ARG A 11 2.80 -4.70 -5.46
C ARG A 11 2.39 -6.17 -5.59
N ARG A 12 3.21 -6.99 -6.25
CA ARG A 12 2.95 -8.44 -6.41
C ARG A 12 2.94 -9.18 -5.08
N GLY A 13 3.80 -8.79 -4.13
CA GLY A 13 3.82 -9.40 -2.81
C GLY A 13 2.56 -9.11 -1.99
N LEU A 14 1.96 -7.93 -2.14
CA LEU A 14 0.78 -7.53 -1.37
C LEU A 14 -0.55 -7.97 -2.01
N GLU A 15 -0.59 -8.20 -3.32
CA GLU A 15 -1.82 -8.56 -4.04
C GLU A 15 -2.59 -9.75 -3.44
N PRO A 16 -1.97 -10.89 -3.05
CA PRO A 16 -2.71 -12.04 -2.52
C PRO A 16 -3.46 -11.78 -1.21
N VAL A 17 -3.01 -10.80 -0.42
CA VAL A 17 -3.60 -10.49 0.90
C VAL A 17 -4.48 -9.24 0.89
N LEU A 18 -4.33 -8.37 -0.11
CA LEU A 18 -5.10 -7.13 -0.22
C LEU A 18 -6.22 -7.20 -1.27
N SER A 19 -6.06 -7.97 -2.35
CA SER A 19 -7.03 -8.00 -3.44
C SER A 19 -8.36 -8.61 -2.96
N GLY A 20 -9.46 -7.88 -3.16
CA GLY A 20 -10.80 -8.27 -2.69
C GLY A 20 -11.03 -8.10 -1.18
N ALA A 21 -10.01 -7.75 -0.40
CA ALA A 21 -10.14 -7.52 1.03
C ALA A 21 -10.74 -6.14 1.34
N ARG A 22 -11.63 -6.08 2.35
CA ARG A 22 -12.16 -4.81 2.88
C ARG A 22 -11.44 -4.45 4.16
N LEU A 23 -10.81 -3.27 4.19
CA LEU A 23 -10.26 -2.70 5.42
C LEU A 23 -11.41 -2.29 6.35
N SER A 24 -11.51 -2.90 7.53
CA SER A 24 -12.54 -2.58 8.52
C SER A 24 -12.22 -1.32 9.33
N ARG A 25 -10.93 -0.99 9.47
CA ARG A 25 -10.43 0.20 10.17
C ARG A 25 -9.03 0.56 9.68
N VAL A 26 -8.74 1.85 9.58
CA VAL A 26 -7.41 2.38 9.28
C VAL A 26 -7.03 3.43 10.32
N ARG A 27 -5.77 3.46 10.76
CA ARG A 27 -5.21 4.50 11.64
C ARG A 27 -4.00 5.11 10.93
N ALA A 28 -4.07 6.39 10.59
CA ALA A 28 -2.94 7.13 10.03
C ALA A 28 -2.20 7.84 11.16
N ASN A 29 -0.95 7.46 11.40
CA ASN A 29 -0.11 8.03 12.47
C ASN A 29 0.86 9.10 11.98
N ARG A 30 0.75 9.50 10.71
CA ARG A 30 1.59 10.52 10.07
C ARG A 30 0.69 11.51 9.34
N PRO A 31 0.62 12.79 9.79
CA PRO A 31 -0.34 13.76 9.27
C PRO A 31 0.04 14.31 7.89
N ASP A 32 1.32 14.25 7.51
CA ASP A 32 1.87 14.76 6.24
C ASP A 32 1.97 13.68 5.15
N LEU A 33 1.30 12.54 5.33
CA LEU A 33 1.18 11.57 4.24
C LEU A 33 0.51 12.25 3.04
N ARG A 34 1.07 12.04 1.85
CA ARG A 34 0.41 12.45 0.62
C ARG A 34 -0.93 11.72 0.54
N PHE A 35 -2.01 12.46 0.71
CA PHE A 35 -3.33 12.01 0.31
C PHE A 35 -3.36 11.97 -1.22
N PRO A 36 -4.01 10.99 -1.85
CA PRO A 36 -4.44 11.14 -3.24
C PRO A 36 -5.43 12.30 -3.39
#